data_AF-A0A090ZW67-F1
#
_entry.id   AF-A0A090ZW67-F1
#
_cell.length_a   1.000
_cell.length_b   1.000
_cell.length_c   1.000
_cell.angle_alpha   90.00
_cell.angle_beta   90.00
_cell.angle_gamma   90.00
#
_symmetry.space_group_name_H-M   'P 1'
#
loop_
_entity.id
_entity.type
_entity.pdbx_description
1 polymer ?
#
loop_
_entity_poly.entity_id
_entity_poly.type
_entity_poly.pdbx_seq_one_letter_code
_entity_poly.pdbx_strand_id
1 'polypeptide(L)'
;MNVKHRWKRWMTLYMVCVLVGSFATPAYANDPMTTVNNLSDFIFGLIRAVGMIILGFGIVQIGLSFKSHDPTQRANGFLTLAGGVVITFTKEILNLIAG
;
A
#
# COMPACT_ATOMS: atom_id res chain seq x y z
N MET A 1 16.29 -28.70 2.46
CA MET A 1 15.13 -28.10 1.76
C MET A 1 14.85 -26.71 2.36
N ASN A 2 14.96 -25.67 1.54
CA ASN A 2 15.32 -24.27 1.87
C ASN A 2 14.46 -23.50 2.89
N VAL A 3 15.09 -22.91 3.93
CA VAL A 3 14.49 -22.00 4.93
C VAL A 3 13.75 -20.81 4.27
N LYS A 4 14.24 -20.32 3.13
CA LYS A 4 13.59 -19.28 2.32
C LYS A 4 12.16 -19.63 1.87
N HIS A 5 11.84 -20.91 1.65
CA HIS A 5 10.49 -21.32 1.27
C HIS A 5 9.51 -21.32 2.45
N ARG A 6 9.99 -21.61 3.66
CA ARG A 6 9.14 -21.54 4.87
C ARG A 6 8.75 -20.10 5.15
N TRP A 7 9.69 -19.16 5.11
CA TRP A 7 9.41 -17.73 5.33
C TRP A 7 8.37 -17.15 4.37
N LYS A 8 8.53 -17.44 3.07
CA LYS A 8 7.54 -17.04 2.05
C LYS A 8 6.15 -17.61 2.34
N ARG A 9 6.06 -18.89 2.73
CA ARG A 9 4.78 -19.53 3.11
C ARG A 9 4.12 -18.85 4.31
N TRP A 10 4.88 -18.46 5.34
CA TRP A 10 4.34 -17.74 6.51
C TRP A 10 3.81 -16.34 6.14
N MET A 11 4.53 -15.60 5.28
CA MET A 11 4.03 -14.30 4.79
C MET A 11 2.78 -14.46 3.93
N THR A 12 2.73 -15.46 3.06
CA THR A 12 1.53 -15.76 2.26
C THR A 12 0.35 -16.15 3.14
N LEU A 13 0.55 -17.00 4.16
CA LEU A 13 -0.48 -17.37 5.12
C LEU A 13 -0.99 -16.16 5.91
N TYR A 14 -0.10 -15.28 6.37
CA TYR A 14 -0.47 -14.04 7.04
C TYR A 14 -1.34 -13.14 6.14
N MET A 15 -0.95 -12.94 4.88
CA MET A 15 -1.75 -12.18 3.91
C MET A 15 -3.13 -12.81 3.68
N VAL A 16 -3.19 -14.14 3.54
CA VAL A 16 -4.47 -14.86 3.35
C VAL A 16 -5.36 -14.73 4.59
N CYS A 17 -4.81 -14.87 5.81
CA CYS A 17 -5.57 -14.69 7.04
C CYS A 17 -6.12 -13.26 7.19
N VAL A 18 -5.32 -12.25 6.87
CA VAL A 18 -5.76 -10.84 6.88
C VAL A 18 -6.87 -10.62 5.86
N LEU A 19 -6.74 -11.17 4.65
CA LEU A 19 -7.77 -11.07 3.61
C LEU A 19 -9.07 -11.77 4.04
N VAL A 20 -9.00 -13.02 4.49
CA VAL A 20 -10.18 -13.78 4.93
C VAL A 20 -10.86 -13.12 6.12
N GLY A 21 -10.11 -12.60 7.10
CA GLY A 21 -10.67 -11.85 8.22
C GLY A 21 -11.36 -10.55 7.78
N SER A 22 -10.79 -9.87 6.79
CA SER A 22 -11.36 -8.64 6.21
C SER A 22 -12.68 -8.90 5.48
N PHE A 23 -12.84 -10.05 4.81
CA PHE A 23 -14.10 -10.42 4.15
C PHE A 23 -15.14 -11.07 5.07
N ALA A 24 -14.73 -11.68 6.19
CA ALA A 24 -15.64 -12.34 7.13
C ALA A 24 -16.32 -11.37 8.12
N THR A 25 -15.69 -10.22 8.41
CA THR A 25 -16.24 -9.21 9.33
C THR A 25 -17.60 -8.62 8.95
N PRO A 26 -17.91 -8.28 7.68
CA PRO A 26 -19.25 -7.77 7.32
C PRO A 26 -20.36 -8.83 7.40
N ALA A 27 -20.03 -10.12 7.37
CA ALA A 27 -21.03 -11.20 7.40
C ALA A 27 -21.68 -11.39 8.80
N TYR A 28 -21.05 -10.87 9.86
CA TYR A 28 -21.53 -10.99 11.24
C TYR A 28 -22.00 -9.66 11.85
N ALA A 29 -22.17 -8.62 11.04
CA ALA A 29 -22.50 -7.28 11.51
C ALA A 29 -24.00 -7.06 11.71
N ASN A 30 -24.39 -6.49 12.87
CA ASN A 30 -25.76 -6.06 13.15
C ASN A 30 -26.18 -4.86 12.27
N ASP A 31 -25.22 -4.00 11.88
CA ASP A 31 -25.40 -2.88 10.95
C ASP A 31 -24.43 -3.02 9.76
N PRO A 32 -24.91 -3.54 8.62
CA PRO A 32 -24.05 -3.86 7.48
C PRO A 32 -23.29 -2.64 6.91
N MET A 33 -23.92 -1.46 6.89
CA MET A 33 -23.35 -0.26 6.28
C MET A 33 -22.11 0.25 7.04
N THR A 34 -22.20 0.32 8.37
CA THR A 34 -21.08 0.78 9.22
C THR A 34 -19.88 -0.14 9.12
N THR A 35 -20.11 -1.45 9.04
CA THR A 35 -19.02 -2.43 8.93
C THR A 35 -18.34 -2.36 7.56
N VAL A 36 -19.10 -2.15 6.49
CA VAL A 36 -18.55 -1.92 5.14
C VAL A 36 -17.75 -0.62 5.07
N ASN A 37 -18.19 0.46 5.73
CA ASN A 37 -17.45 1.72 5.79
C ASN A 37 -16.13 1.57 6.56
N ASN A 38 -16.14 0.91 7.72
CA ASN A 38 -14.92 0.63 8.49
C ASN A 38 -13.94 -0.28 7.71
N LEU A 39 -14.46 -1.25 6.97
CA LEU A 39 -13.67 -2.11 6.10
C LEU A 39 -13.05 -1.31 4.94
N SER A 40 -13.81 -0.40 4.34
CA SER A 40 -13.31 0.49 3.28
C SER A 40 -12.18 1.38 3.80
N ASP A 41 -12.37 1.95 5.00
CA ASP A 41 -11.34 2.73 5.69
C ASP A 41 -10.08 1.91 6.01
N PHE A 42 -10.24 0.65 6.41
CA PHE A 42 -9.14 -0.27 6.62
C PHE A 42 -8.37 -0.55 5.32
N ILE A 43 -9.07 -0.84 4.21
CA ILE A 43 -8.44 -1.10 2.90
C ILE A 43 -7.73 0.16 2.39
N PHE A 44 -8.35 1.33 2.48
CA PHE A 44 -7.70 2.60 2.13
C PHE A 44 -6.50 2.91 3.04
N GLY A 45 -6.55 2.51 4.31
CA GLY A 45 -5.42 2.56 5.23
C GLY A 45 -4.25 1.68 4.79
N LEU A 46 -4.51 0.45 4.34
CA LEU A 46 -3.48 -0.43 3.76
C LEU A 46 -2.88 0.14 2.48
N ILE A 47 -3.71 0.68 1.58
CA ILE A 47 -3.24 1.34 0.33
C ILE A 47 -2.34 2.53 0.66
N ARG A 48 -2.73 3.37 1.64
CA ARG A 48 -1.92 4.50 2.11
C ARG A 48 -0.58 4.04 2.69
N ALA A 49 -0.58 2.95 3.48
CA ALA A 49 0.66 2.37 4.00
C ALA A 49 1.60 1.90 2.89
N VAL A 50 1.07 1.27 1.83
CA VAL A 50 1.86 0.90 0.64
C VAL A 50 2.41 2.13 -0.08
N GLY A 51 1.60 3.19 -0.24
CA GLY A 51 2.06 4.45 -0.81
C GLY A 51 3.25 5.05 -0.06
N MET A 52 3.23 5.04 1.27
CA MET A 52 4.34 5.53 2.10
C MET A 52 5.63 4.71 1.91
N ILE A 53 5.53 3.41 1.68
CA ILE A 53 6.68 2.54 1.40
C ILE A 53 7.29 2.89 0.03
N ILE A 54 6.45 3.09 -1.00
CA ILE A 54 6.89 3.48 -2.35
C ILE A 54 7.56 4.86 -2.32
N LEU A 55 7.02 5.80 -1.53
CA LEU A 55 7.65 7.09 -1.29
C LEU A 55 9.05 6.94 -0.70
N GLY A 56 9.21 6.14 0.35
CA GLY A 56 10.53 5.86 0.93
C GLY A 56 11.52 5.29 -0.10
N PHE A 57 11.06 4.37 -0.95
CA PHE A 57 11.90 3.80 -2.02
C PHE A 57 12.26 4.82 -3.11
N GLY A 58 11.32 5.68 -3.51
CA GLY A 58 11.58 6.75 -4.46
C GLY A 58 12.59 7.78 -3.94
N ILE A 59 12.58 8.11 -2.64
CA ILE A 59 13.56 9.02 -2.04
C ILE A 59 14.96 8.41 -2.13
N VAL A 60 15.11 7.11 -1.82
CA VAL A 60 16.40 6.41 -1.89
C VAL A 60 16.93 6.38 -3.33
N GLN A 61 16.06 6.15 -4.32
CA GLN A 61 16.46 6.20 -5.74
C GLN A 61 16.99 7.59 -6.13
N ILE A 62 16.34 8.66 -5.68
CA ILE A 62 16.81 10.02 -5.93
C ILE A 62 18.13 10.30 -5.20
N GLY A 63 18.26 9.89 -3.94
CA GLY A 63 19.50 10.05 -3.16
C GLY A 63 20.71 9.39 -3.82
N LEU A 64 20.55 8.18 -4.35
CA LEU A 64 21.60 7.48 -5.11
C LEU A 64 21.89 8.17 -6.44
N SER A 65 20.86 8.70 -7.10
CA SER A 65 20.99 9.41 -8.38
C SER A 65 21.74 10.76 -8.29
N PHE A 66 21.81 11.35 -7.10
CA PHE A 66 22.67 12.52 -6.86
C PHE A 66 24.15 12.14 -6.80
N LYS A 67 24.48 10.96 -6.25
CA LYS A 67 25.85 10.44 -6.20
C LYS A 67 26.37 10.01 -7.59
N SER A 68 25.52 9.42 -8.43
CA SER A 68 25.92 8.86 -9.74
C SER A 68 25.87 9.85 -10.91
N HIS A 69 25.37 11.08 -10.70
CA HIS A 69 25.17 12.10 -11.74
C HIS A 69 24.40 11.61 -12.98
N ASP A 70 23.58 10.58 -12.81
CA ASP A 70 22.91 9.89 -13.91
C ASP A 70 21.46 10.40 -14.07
N PRO A 71 21.14 11.14 -15.15
CA PRO A 71 19.85 11.83 -15.30
C PRO A 71 18.66 10.87 -15.33
N THR A 72 18.85 9.64 -15.81
CA THR A 72 17.80 8.62 -15.91
C THR A 72 17.39 8.09 -14.53
N GLN A 73 18.32 7.92 -13.58
CA GLN A 73 17.97 7.51 -12.20
C GLN A 73 17.22 8.61 -11.44
N ARG A 74 17.55 9.88 -11.73
CA ARG A 74 16.82 11.04 -11.19
C ARG A 74 15.37 11.05 -11.68
N ALA A 75 15.17 10.87 -12.98
CA ALA A 75 13.85 10.83 -13.59
C ALA A 75 13.01 9.64 -13.07
N ASN A 76 13.59 8.44 -13.02
CA ASN A 76 12.88 7.25 -12.55
C ASN A 76 12.56 7.29 -11.05
N GLY A 77 13.47 7.86 -10.24
CA GLY A 77 13.23 8.10 -8.82
C GLY A 77 12.10 9.10 -8.60
N PHE A 78 12.04 10.18 -9.38
CA PHE A 78 10.99 11.19 -9.30
C PHE A 78 9.62 10.67 -9.75
N LEU A 79 9.57 9.86 -10.80
CA LEU A 79 8.33 9.18 -11.23
C LEU A 79 7.80 8.23 -10.14
N THR A 80 8.70 7.50 -9.48
CA THR A 80 8.33 6.61 -8.36
C THR A 80 7.79 7.42 -7.18
N LEU A 81 8.39 8.58 -6.88
CA LEU A 81 7.88 9.48 -5.85
C LEU A 81 6.50 10.02 -6.18
N ALA A 82 6.30 10.53 -7.40
CA ALA A 82 5.01 11.06 -7.82
C ALA A 82 3.90 10.00 -7.72
N GLY A 83 4.18 8.76 -8.16
CA GLY A 83 3.27 7.63 -7.99
C GLY A 83 2.97 7.31 -6.52
N GLY A 84 4.00 7.32 -5.66
CA GLY A 84 3.84 7.12 -4.22
C GLY A 84 2.94 8.17 -3.56
N VAL A 85 3.07 9.45 -3.93
CA VAL A 85 2.24 10.55 -3.40
C VAL A 85 0.78 10.32 -3.77
N VAL A 86 0.49 10.04 -5.05
CA VAL A 86 -0.89 9.81 -5.51
C VAL A 86 -1.53 8.62 -4.79
N ILE A 87 -0.77 7.54 -4.57
CA ILE A 87 -1.26 6.36 -3.84
C ILE A 87 -1.56 6.69 -2.37
N THR A 88 -0.70 7.47 -1.70
CA THR A 88 -0.95 7.86 -0.29
C THR A 88 -2.21 8.70 -0.10
N PHE A 89 -2.54 9.52 -1.09
CA PHE A 89 -3.70 10.41 -1.06
C PHE A 89 -4.92 9.84 -1.78
N THR A 90 -4.91 8.58 -2.21
CA THR A 90 -6.02 7.99 -2.98
C THR A 90 -7.36 8.05 -2.23
N LYS A 91 -7.38 7.85 -0.90
CA LYS A 91 -8.62 8.01 -0.09
C LYS A 91 -9.16 9.44 -0.13
N GLU A 92 -8.27 10.41 0.01
CA GLU A 92 -8.65 11.83 0.00
C GLU A 92 -9.14 12.25 -1.39
N ILE A 93 -8.49 11.78 -2.46
CA ILE A 93 -8.93 12.00 -3.85
C ILE A 93 -10.29 11.36 -4.09
N LEU A 94 -10.52 10.13 -3.62
CA LEU A 94 -11.82 9.47 -3.75
C LEU A 94 -12.91 10.26 -3.04
N ASN A 95 -12.69 10.68 -1.80
CA ASN A 95 -13.67 11.47 -1.05
C ASN A 95 -13.95 12.83 -1.69
N LEU A 96 -12.97 13.42 -2.41
CA LEU A 96 -13.13 14.70 -3.10
C LEU A 96 -13.97 14.56 -4.38
N ILE A 97 -13.87 13.42 -5.07
CA ILE A 97 -14.63 13.14 -6.30
C ILE A 97 -16.01 12.52 -6.00
N ALA A 98 -16.09 11.65 -4.99
CA ALA A 98 -17.29 10.94 -4.57
C ALA A 98 -18.14 11.73 -3.55
N GLY A 99 -17.78 12.99 -3.30
CA GLY A 99 -18.49 13.91 -2.40
C GLY A 99 -19.99 13.98 -2.69
#